data_AF-A0A2K0TQE3-F1
#
_entry.id   AF-A0A2K0TQE3-F1
#
_cell.length_a   1.000
_cell.length_b   1.000
_cell.length_c   1.000
_cell.angle_alpha   90.00
_cell.angle_beta   90.00
_cell.angle_gamma   90.00
#
_symmetry.space_group_name_H-M   'P 1'
#
loop_
_entity.id
_entity.type
_entity.pdbx_description
1 polymer ?
#
loop_
_entity_poly.entity_id
_entity_poly.type
_entity_poly.pdbx_seq_one_letter_code
_entity_poly.pdbx_strand_id
1 'polypeptide(L)'
;MPSELKFPVDLTQFKKLKLDHKSPRLSDQQKRDLQHNVDVFRDAIIAFTATGAARGVAGHTGGPYDTAPEVCILLGFINNAPESFVDTLFDEAGHRVATQYLLAALDGEIEPDHLLQYRAADSKLPGHPELGLTPGIKFSSGRLGHMWGMVNGIAMANKDKNVILLGSDGSQQEGNDAEAARIAAANNLRVKLFIDNNDVTIAGHPSEYLKGFEMARTLEGHGIKVVSAQGEDLDSLYPAICEVINYDGPAAVVSNRKMATGIEGIEGQTSAHDVIKVDVARKYLTKRGYTPEQLAFYDQIKPGRDPHQYLGSTKDEGANRVIFGEAVNSVLDTLSKEEAVRRVMVIDSDLEGSTGLKSIHTKHPEVFVPSGVMERGNFSAAAGFGFQSNGERQGVFSTFSAFLEMIISEITMSRLNQCSVLSQFAIFSLILG
;
A
#
# COMPACT_ATOMS: atom_id res chain seq x y z
N MET A 1 17.45 -18.78 -5.98
CA MET A 1 18.92 -19.00 -5.87
C MET A 1 19.59 -17.65 -5.70
N PRO A 2 20.69 -17.54 -4.95
CA PRO A 2 21.46 -16.31 -4.88
C PRO A 2 21.88 -15.87 -6.28
N SER A 3 21.82 -14.58 -6.56
CA SER A 3 22.34 -14.03 -7.81
C SER A 3 23.86 -14.23 -7.84
N GLU A 4 24.42 -14.76 -8.93
CA GLU A 4 25.88 -14.75 -9.16
C GLU A 4 26.40 -13.34 -9.45
N LEU A 5 25.49 -12.38 -9.71
CA LEU A 5 25.80 -10.98 -9.97
C LEU A 5 25.90 -10.18 -8.68
N LYS A 6 26.84 -9.23 -8.64
CA LYS A 6 27.03 -8.30 -7.53
C LYS A 6 26.22 -7.03 -7.72
N PHE A 7 25.46 -6.65 -6.71
CA PHE A 7 24.70 -5.42 -6.69
C PHE A 7 25.65 -4.22 -6.66
N PRO A 8 25.52 -3.25 -7.60
CA PRO A 8 26.52 -2.19 -7.76
C PRO A 8 26.41 -1.07 -6.72
N VAL A 9 25.25 -0.90 -6.09
CA VAL A 9 25.00 0.17 -5.12
C VAL A 9 25.34 -0.34 -3.72
N ASP A 10 26.26 0.35 -3.07
CA ASP A 10 26.68 0.04 -1.71
C ASP A 10 25.62 0.52 -0.70
N LEU A 11 24.71 -0.38 -0.34
CA LEU A 11 23.63 -0.09 0.60
C LEU A 11 24.12 0.22 2.02
N THR A 12 25.39 -0.08 2.37
CA THR A 12 25.95 0.28 3.68
C THR A 12 26.12 1.79 3.85
N GLN A 13 26.07 2.55 2.74
CA GLN A 13 26.08 4.01 2.75
C GLN A 13 24.74 4.62 3.16
N PHE A 14 23.66 3.83 3.16
CA PHE A 14 22.35 4.30 3.60
C PHE A 14 22.36 4.53 5.11
N LYS A 15 22.11 5.76 5.53
CA LYS A 15 22.20 6.15 6.94
C LYS A 15 20.90 5.82 7.66
N LYS A 16 20.97 5.14 8.81
CA LYS A 16 19.80 4.94 9.69
C LYS A 16 19.47 6.22 10.47
N LEU A 17 18.93 7.21 9.77
CA LEU A 17 18.61 8.53 10.34
C LEU A 17 17.51 8.44 11.39
N LYS A 18 17.59 9.33 12.38
CA LYS A 18 16.52 9.60 13.35
C LYS A 18 16.11 11.06 13.19
N LEU A 19 14.88 11.29 12.79
CA LEU A 19 14.31 12.61 12.54
C LEU A 19 13.13 12.84 13.51
N ASP A 20 13.04 14.04 14.08
CA ASP A 20 11.95 14.39 14.98
C ASP A 20 10.84 15.10 14.21
N HIS A 21 9.71 14.41 14.03
CA HIS A 21 8.53 14.95 13.36
C HIS A 21 7.91 16.16 14.10
N LYS A 22 8.27 16.40 15.37
CA LYS A 22 7.83 17.60 16.13
C LYS A 22 8.66 18.84 15.80
N SER A 23 9.81 18.67 15.14
CA SER A 23 10.62 19.77 14.62
C SER A 23 10.42 19.89 13.11
N PRO A 24 9.65 20.88 12.60
CA PRO A 24 9.36 21.02 11.17
C PRO A 24 10.54 21.60 10.37
N ARG A 25 11.73 21.71 10.98
CA ARG A 25 12.94 22.21 10.32
C ARG A 25 14.06 21.20 10.44
N LEU A 26 14.71 20.92 9.31
CA LEU A 26 15.95 20.18 9.26
C LEU A 26 17.12 21.15 9.49
N SER A 27 18.13 20.71 10.24
CA SER A 27 19.45 21.34 10.18
C SER A 27 20.10 21.06 8.82
N ASP A 28 21.07 21.89 8.43
CA ASP A 28 21.81 21.69 7.18
C ASP A 28 22.44 20.30 7.08
N GLN A 29 22.90 19.75 8.20
CA GLN A 29 23.48 18.39 8.23
C GLN A 29 22.41 17.32 8.01
N GLN A 30 21.26 17.41 8.70
CA GLN A 30 20.16 16.46 8.49
C GLN A 30 19.62 16.52 7.06
N LYS A 31 19.52 17.73 6.48
CA LYS A 31 19.09 17.90 5.09
C LYS A 31 20.07 17.24 4.11
N ARG A 32 21.38 17.43 4.30
CA ARG A 32 22.41 16.74 3.49
C ARG A 32 22.35 15.23 3.64
N ASP A 33 22.19 14.73 4.86
CA ASP A 33 22.15 13.30 5.13
C ASP A 33 20.88 12.65 4.57
N LEU A 34 19.74 13.35 4.65
CA LEU A 34 18.49 12.92 4.05
C LEU A 34 18.59 12.89 2.52
N GLN A 35 19.14 13.94 1.90
CA GLN A 35 19.37 13.94 0.45
C GLN A 35 20.30 12.80 0.02
N HIS A 36 21.36 12.53 0.79
CA HIS A 36 22.25 11.38 0.54
C HIS A 36 21.48 10.05 0.57
N ASN A 37 20.58 9.84 1.52
CA ASN A 37 19.74 8.64 1.56
C ASN A 37 18.80 8.56 0.35
N VAL A 38 18.15 9.66 -0.03
CA VAL A 38 17.28 9.72 -1.21
C VAL A 38 18.05 9.34 -2.48
N ASP A 39 19.26 9.85 -2.62
CA ASP A 39 20.17 9.56 -3.71
C ASP A 39 20.55 8.07 -3.77
N VAL A 40 20.99 7.49 -2.65
CA VAL A 40 21.33 6.04 -2.55
C VAL A 40 20.09 5.19 -2.87
N PHE A 41 18.93 5.58 -2.34
CA PHE A 41 17.67 4.88 -2.58
C PHE A 41 17.32 4.87 -4.07
N ARG A 42 17.36 6.03 -4.72
CA ARG A 42 17.08 6.18 -6.16
C ARG A 42 18.07 5.41 -7.02
N ASP A 43 19.36 5.50 -6.70
CA ASP A 43 20.40 4.76 -7.43
C ASP A 43 20.16 3.25 -7.33
N ALA A 44 19.78 2.74 -6.15
CA ALA A 44 19.44 1.33 -5.96
C ALA A 44 18.21 0.92 -6.77
N ILE A 45 17.11 1.69 -6.69
CA ILE A 45 15.87 1.45 -7.46
C ILE A 45 16.18 1.36 -8.96
N ILE A 46 16.95 2.31 -9.49
CA ILE A 46 17.34 2.32 -10.91
C ILE A 46 18.18 1.08 -11.25
N ALA A 47 19.18 0.78 -10.39
CA ALA A 47 20.11 -0.31 -10.63
C ALA A 47 19.39 -1.67 -10.78
N PHE A 48 18.54 -2.04 -9.81
CA PHE A 48 17.91 -3.36 -9.88
C PHE A 48 16.66 -3.41 -10.76
N THR A 49 15.84 -2.36 -10.84
CA THR A 49 14.60 -2.46 -11.65
C THR A 49 14.92 -2.60 -13.14
N ALA A 50 15.98 -1.96 -13.64
CA ALA A 50 16.47 -2.10 -15.02
C ALA A 50 16.83 -3.55 -15.39
N THR A 51 17.09 -4.42 -14.41
CA THR A 51 17.29 -5.86 -14.67
C THR A 51 16.04 -6.54 -15.22
N GLY A 52 14.84 -6.03 -14.90
CA GLY A 52 13.59 -6.48 -15.51
C GLY A 52 13.59 -6.26 -17.02
N ALA A 53 13.96 -5.05 -17.46
CA ALA A 53 14.12 -4.73 -18.87
C ALA A 53 15.19 -5.61 -19.54
N ALA A 54 16.33 -5.82 -18.89
CA ALA A 54 17.40 -6.69 -19.39
C ALA A 54 16.93 -8.16 -19.60
N ARG A 55 16.02 -8.64 -18.74
CA ARG A 55 15.38 -9.97 -18.88
C ARG A 55 14.25 -10.00 -19.91
N GLY A 56 13.78 -8.85 -20.37
CA GLY A 56 12.56 -8.77 -21.18
C GLY A 56 11.27 -9.05 -20.38
N VAL A 57 11.28 -8.80 -19.06
CA VAL A 57 10.06 -8.85 -18.23
C VAL A 57 9.58 -7.42 -17.93
N ALA A 58 8.26 -7.25 -17.81
CA ALA A 58 7.68 -5.97 -17.42
C ALA A 58 8.06 -5.60 -15.97
N GLY A 59 7.97 -4.31 -15.62
CA GLY A 59 8.27 -3.79 -14.28
C GLY A 59 7.89 -2.32 -14.18
N HIS A 60 8.18 -1.69 -13.04
CA HIS A 60 7.91 -0.27 -12.80
C HIS A 60 9.10 0.36 -12.08
N THR A 61 9.59 1.48 -12.59
CA THR A 61 10.73 2.22 -12.00
C THR A 61 10.32 3.60 -11.49
N GLY A 62 9.50 4.35 -12.24
CA GLY A 62 9.21 5.75 -11.89
C GLY A 62 8.53 5.94 -10.53
N GLY A 63 7.48 5.18 -10.22
CA GLY A 63 6.76 5.32 -8.94
C GLY A 63 7.65 5.07 -7.70
N PRO A 64 8.42 3.96 -7.64
CA PRO A 64 9.40 3.74 -6.56
C PRO A 64 10.49 4.81 -6.49
N TYR A 65 10.92 5.34 -7.64
CA TYR A 65 11.91 6.41 -7.71
C TYR A 65 11.38 7.74 -7.16
N ASP A 66 10.13 8.06 -7.48
CA ASP A 66 9.45 9.29 -7.11
C ASP A 66 9.27 9.38 -5.60
N THR A 67 8.74 8.33 -4.98
CA THR A 67 8.44 8.30 -3.53
C THR A 67 9.66 8.23 -2.61
N ALA A 68 10.88 8.16 -3.15
CA ALA A 68 12.10 8.05 -2.36
C ALA A 68 12.27 9.13 -1.26
N PRO A 69 11.97 10.43 -1.51
CA PRO A 69 12.02 11.47 -0.47
C PRO A 69 11.07 11.19 0.70
N GLU A 70 9.80 10.88 0.43
CA GLU A 70 8.83 10.52 1.46
C GLU A 70 9.27 9.30 2.27
N VAL A 71 9.66 8.23 1.58
CA VAL A 71 10.09 6.99 2.23
C VAL A 71 11.28 7.26 3.16
N CYS A 72 12.28 8.01 2.71
CA CYS A 72 13.45 8.34 3.53
C CYS A 72 13.10 9.20 4.75
N ILE A 73 12.18 10.15 4.62
CA ILE A 73 11.70 10.97 5.75
C ILE A 73 10.94 10.10 6.76
N LEU A 74 10.01 9.28 6.28
CA LEU A 74 9.17 8.41 7.09
C LEU A 74 9.99 7.37 7.86
N LEU A 75 10.99 6.75 7.21
CA LEU A 75 11.96 5.89 7.90
C LEU A 75 12.69 6.63 9.02
N GLY A 76 13.08 7.89 8.79
CA GLY A 76 13.68 8.75 9.81
C GLY A 76 12.79 8.94 11.04
N PHE A 77 11.49 9.11 10.84
CA PHE A 77 10.50 9.24 11.92
C PHE A 77 10.27 7.91 12.65
N ILE A 78 10.10 6.81 11.91
CA ILE A 78 9.92 5.47 12.48
C ILE A 78 11.15 5.06 13.31
N ASN A 79 12.36 5.34 12.82
CA ASN A 79 13.60 5.07 13.56
C ASN A 79 13.74 5.90 14.85
N ASN A 80 13.15 7.09 14.89
CA ASN A 80 13.20 7.99 16.03
C ASN A 80 12.19 7.63 17.12
N ALA A 81 10.96 7.28 16.72
CA ALA A 81 9.83 7.03 17.62
C ALA A 81 9.00 5.80 17.18
N PRO A 82 9.58 4.59 17.13
CA PRO A 82 8.94 3.41 16.53
C PRO A 82 7.62 3.03 17.21
N GLU A 83 7.47 3.30 18.51
CA GLU A 83 6.25 3.08 19.27
C GLU A 83 5.05 3.92 18.79
N SER A 84 5.30 5.05 18.12
CA SER A 84 4.26 5.95 17.60
C SER A 84 3.69 5.51 16.26
N PHE A 85 4.24 4.47 15.64
CA PHE A 85 3.86 3.99 14.31
C PHE A 85 3.52 2.51 14.32
N VAL A 86 2.62 2.11 13.43
CA VAL A 86 2.57 0.72 12.99
C VAL A 86 3.83 0.45 12.17
N ASP A 87 4.51 -0.66 12.46
CA ASP A 87 5.82 -1.03 11.88
C ASP A 87 5.71 -1.52 10.43
N THR A 88 4.96 -0.81 9.59
CA THR A 88 4.81 -1.10 8.17
C THR A 88 4.54 0.18 7.39
N LEU A 89 5.31 0.41 6.34
CA LEU A 89 5.03 1.41 5.31
C LEU A 89 4.18 0.76 4.22
N PHE A 90 2.86 0.81 4.37
CA PHE A 90 1.95 0.24 3.37
C PHE A 90 2.03 1.04 2.07
N ASP A 91 1.86 0.35 0.93
CA ASP A 91 1.78 0.99 -0.38
C ASP A 91 0.63 0.39 -1.18
N GLU A 92 -0.31 1.25 -1.53
CA GLU A 92 -1.48 0.86 -2.31
C GLU A 92 -1.17 0.60 -3.77
N ALA A 93 -0.21 1.34 -4.31
CA ALA A 93 0.30 1.13 -5.65
C ALA A 93 1.30 -0.04 -5.62
N GLY A 94 0.78 -1.26 -5.47
CA GLY A 94 1.62 -2.45 -5.32
C GLY A 94 2.58 -2.70 -6.47
N HIS A 95 2.34 -2.10 -7.64
CA HIS A 95 3.28 -2.16 -8.76
C HIS A 95 4.61 -1.46 -8.44
N ARG A 96 4.63 -0.60 -7.41
CA ARG A 96 5.82 0.02 -6.80
C ARG A 96 6.57 -0.90 -5.82
N VAL A 97 6.37 -2.22 -5.90
CA VAL A 97 6.98 -3.22 -5.01
C VAL A 97 8.50 -3.10 -4.83
N ALA A 98 9.20 -2.53 -5.82
CA ALA A 98 10.63 -2.23 -5.74
C ALA A 98 11.02 -1.46 -4.46
N THR A 99 10.17 -0.52 -4.00
CA THR A 99 10.35 0.15 -2.71
C THR A 99 10.45 -0.85 -1.57
N GLN A 100 9.49 -1.78 -1.48
CA GLN A 100 9.41 -2.77 -0.40
C GLN A 100 10.56 -3.78 -0.45
N TYR A 101 11.02 -4.18 -1.65
CA TYR A 101 12.20 -5.01 -1.80
C TYR A 101 13.47 -4.32 -1.33
N LEU A 102 13.63 -3.04 -1.64
CA LEU A 102 14.78 -2.27 -1.18
C LEU A 102 14.76 -2.09 0.35
N LEU A 103 13.59 -1.84 0.95
CA LEU A 103 13.44 -1.81 2.41
C LEU A 103 13.81 -3.15 3.05
N ALA A 104 13.34 -4.27 2.49
CA ALA A 104 13.72 -5.60 2.96
C ALA A 104 15.24 -5.85 2.88
N ALA A 105 15.91 -5.36 1.82
CA ALA A 105 17.36 -5.46 1.69
C ALA A 105 18.11 -4.57 2.71
N LEU A 106 17.61 -3.36 2.98
CA LEU A 106 18.18 -2.44 3.97
C LEU A 106 18.01 -2.97 5.40
N ASP A 107 16.92 -3.69 5.68
CA ASP A 107 16.67 -4.34 6.97
C ASP A 107 17.42 -5.69 7.12
N GLY A 108 18.05 -6.18 6.04
CA GLY A 108 18.82 -7.43 6.03
C GLY A 108 17.96 -8.69 5.89
N GLU A 109 16.69 -8.56 5.53
CA GLU A 109 15.76 -9.67 5.28
C GLU A 109 16.07 -10.41 3.97
N ILE A 110 16.64 -9.68 3.00
CA ILE A 110 17.21 -10.24 1.77
C ILE A 110 18.60 -9.66 1.49
N GLU A 111 19.45 -10.44 0.84
CA GLU A 111 20.77 -9.96 0.41
C GLU A 111 20.63 -8.90 -0.71
N PRO A 112 21.44 -7.83 -0.74
CA PRO A 112 21.39 -6.82 -1.81
C PRO A 112 21.54 -7.41 -3.22
N ASP A 113 22.38 -8.44 -3.38
CA ASP A 113 22.57 -9.16 -4.65
C ASP A 113 21.27 -9.82 -5.14
N HIS A 114 20.36 -10.19 -4.23
CA HIS A 114 19.07 -10.80 -4.57
C HIS A 114 18.15 -9.83 -5.30
N LEU A 115 18.24 -8.51 -5.04
CA LEU A 115 17.47 -7.47 -5.75
C LEU A 115 17.67 -7.56 -7.27
N LEU A 116 18.86 -7.99 -7.71
CA LEU A 116 19.13 -8.17 -9.13
C LEU A 116 18.23 -9.23 -9.76
N GLN A 117 17.55 -10.10 -9.02
CA GLN A 117 16.58 -11.09 -9.52
C GLN A 117 15.15 -10.56 -9.63
N TYR A 118 14.99 -9.23 -9.66
CA TYR A 118 13.70 -8.55 -9.82
C TYR A 118 12.86 -9.16 -10.94
N ARG A 119 11.68 -9.66 -10.58
CA ARG A 119 10.67 -10.29 -11.45
C ARG A 119 11.15 -11.51 -12.24
N ALA A 120 12.29 -12.10 -11.88
CA ALA A 120 12.67 -13.40 -12.41
C ALA A 120 11.74 -14.50 -11.86
N ALA A 121 11.38 -15.47 -12.70
CA ALA A 121 10.57 -16.61 -12.27
C ALA A 121 11.23 -17.34 -11.09
N ASP A 122 10.42 -17.79 -10.13
CA ASP A 122 10.86 -18.48 -8.90
C ASP A 122 11.90 -17.74 -8.04
N SER A 123 12.17 -16.46 -8.30
CA SER A 123 13.13 -15.68 -7.54
C SER A 123 12.61 -15.22 -6.19
N LYS A 124 11.31 -15.38 -5.92
CA LYS A 124 10.61 -14.79 -4.77
C LYS A 124 10.64 -13.26 -4.79
N LEU A 125 10.76 -12.64 -5.97
CA LEU A 125 10.57 -11.20 -6.20
C LEU A 125 9.47 -10.99 -7.27
N PRO A 126 8.19 -11.34 -6.96
CA PRO A 126 7.07 -11.19 -7.89
C PRO A 126 6.83 -9.73 -8.34
N GLY A 127 5.87 -9.54 -9.23
CA GLY A 127 5.56 -8.22 -9.77
C GLY A 127 4.90 -7.24 -8.80
N HIS A 128 4.34 -7.74 -7.71
CA HIS A 128 3.64 -7.01 -6.66
C HIS A 128 4.01 -7.61 -5.30
N PRO A 129 3.90 -6.88 -4.17
CA PRO A 129 4.24 -7.49 -2.88
C PRO A 129 3.28 -8.63 -2.58
N GLU A 130 3.82 -9.73 -2.07
CA GLU A 130 3.08 -10.92 -1.66
C GLU A 130 3.55 -11.34 -0.26
N LEU A 131 2.66 -11.23 0.72
CA LEU A 131 2.90 -11.64 2.10
C LEU A 131 3.29 -13.12 2.16
N GLY A 132 4.42 -13.40 2.82
CA GLY A 132 4.92 -14.75 3.03
C GLY A 132 5.64 -15.37 1.82
N LEU A 133 5.73 -14.68 0.68
CA LEU A 133 6.51 -15.13 -0.47
C LEU A 133 7.94 -14.57 -0.44
N THR A 134 8.08 -13.25 -0.33
CA THR A 134 9.37 -12.56 -0.23
C THR A 134 9.70 -12.26 1.24
N PRO A 135 10.88 -12.64 1.76
CA PRO A 135 11.31 -12.24 3.10
C PRO A 135 11.26 -10.73 3.30
N GLY A 136 10.85 -10.28 4.48
CA GLY A 136 10.67 -8.85 4.81
C GLY A 136 9.39 -8.19 4.28
N ILE A 137 8.65 -8.81 3.34
CA ILE A 137 7.39 -8.25 2.85
C ILE A 137 6.25 -8.52 3.84
N LYS A 138 5.66 -7.43 4.35
CA LYS A 138 4.67 -7.44 5.43
C LYS A 138 3.21 -7.38 4.96
N PHE A 139 2.92 -7.31 3.66
CA PHE A 139 1.57 -7.25 3.10
C PHE A 139 1.54 -7.68 1.63
N SER A 140 0.36 -8.01 1.10
CA SER A 140 0.10 -8.24 -0.31
C SER A 140 -0.65 -7.06 -0.91
N SER A 141 -0.22 -6.55 -2.06
CA SER A 141 -0.94 -5.47 -2.76
C SER A 141 -0.84 -5.62 -4.29
N GLY A 142 -1.32 -4.64 -5.06
CA GLY A 142 -1.23 -4.65 -6.53
C GLY A 142 -2.51 -4.24 -7.24
N ARG A 143 -3.66 -4.51 -6.63
CA ARG A 143 -4.95 -3.93 -7.01
C ARG A 143 -5.01 -2.51 -6.42
N LEU A 144 -4.95 -1.46 -7.23
CA LEU A 144 -5.11 -0.07 -6.74
C LEU A 144 -6.46 0.08 -6.01
N GLY A 145 -6.59 0.91 -4.99
CA GLY A 145 -7.85 1.17 -4.28
C GLY A 145 -8.17 0.23 -3.10
N HIS A 146 -7.46 -0.89 -2.91
CA HIS A 146 -7.85 -1.84 -1.85
C HIS A 146 -7.13 -1.65 -0.51
N MET A 147 -5.93 -1.04 -0.51
CA MET A 147 -5.11 -1.00 0.71
C MET A 147 -5.66 -0.02 1.73
N TRP A 148 -6.21 1.13 1.33
CA TRP A 148 -6.72 2.10 2.29
C TRP A 148 -7.82 1.51 3.18
N GLY A 149 -8.78 0.79 2.61
CA GLY A 149 -9.77 0.07 3.39
C GLY A 149 -9.12 -0.87 4.42
N MET A 150 -8.15 -1.68 4.00
CA MET A 150 -7.40 -2.57 4.90
C MET A 150 -6.65 -1.80 6.01
N VAL A 151 -5.99 -0.69 5.65
CA VAL A 151 -5.25 0.20 6.56
C VAL A 151 -6.17 0.84 7.60
N ASN A 152 -7.41 1.17 7.25
CA ASN A 152 -8.39 1.64 8.22
C ASN A 152 -8.66 0.59 9.31
N GLY A 153 -8.82 -0.69 8.93
CA GLY A 153 -8.99 -1.79 9.88
C GLY A 153 -7.77 -1.96 10.81
N ILE A 154 -6.56 -1.76 10.27
CA ILE A 154 -5.32 -1.77 11.05
C ILE A 154 -5.27 -0.58 12.02
N ALA A 155 -5.65 0.61 11.58
CA ALA A 155 -5.70 1.81 12.41
C ALA A 155 -6.74 1.69 13.54
N MET A 156 -7.90 1.11 13.25
CA MET A 156 -8.93 0.82 14.26
C MET A 156 -8.40 -0.09 15.38
N ALA A 157 -7.47 -1.00 15.06
CA ALA A 157 -6.84 -1.88 16.04
C ALA A 157 -5.58 -1.30 16.71
N ASN A 158 -5.08 -0.15 16.24
CA ASN A 158 -3.89 0.55 16.75
C ASN A 158 -4.20 2.04 16.95
N LYS A 159 -5.24 2.35 17.73
CA LYS A 159 -5.83 3.71 17.82
C LYS A 159 -4.85 4.79 18.29
N ASP A 160 -3.79 4.40 18.99
CA ASP A 160 -2.75 5.28 19.51
C ASP A 160 -1.60 5.52 18.52
N LYS A 161 -1.51 4.75 17.43
CA LYS A 161 -0.40 4.80 16.47
C LYS A 161 -0.80 5.40 15.13
N ASN A 162 0.17 6.03 14.48
CA ASN A 162 0.04 6.42 13.08
C ASN A 162 0.20 5.20 12.18
N VAL A 163 -0.73 5.02 11.24
CA VAL A 163 -0.64 4.00 10.19
C VAL A 163 -0.33 4.69 8.87
N ILE A 164 0.81 4.36 8.27
CA ILE A 164 1.33 5.05 7.09
C ILE A 164 0.90 4.30 5.82
N LEU A 165 0.33 5.03 4.86
CA LEU A 165 -0.03 4.50 3.55
C LEU A 165 0.48 5.42 2.44
N LEU A 166 1.33 4.86 1.58
CA LEU A 166 1.70 5.49 0.32
C LEU A 166 0.56 5.27 -0.69
N GLY A 167 0.21 6.32 -1.41
CA GLY A 167 -0.76 6.30 -2.51
C GLY A 167 -0.20 7.01 -3.74
N SER A 168 -1.04 7.13 -4.76
CA SER A 168 -0.80 7.89 -5.98
C SER A 168 -2.08 8.56 -6.47
N ASP A 169 -1.92 9.51 -7.39
CA ASP A 169 -3.03 10.04 -8.18
C ASP A 169 -3.85 8.95 -8.91
N GLY A 170 -3.20 7.89 -9.36
CA GLY A 170 -3.82 6.71 -9.95
C GLY A 170 -4.67 5.89 -8.97
N SER A 171 -4.18 5.63 -7.74
CA SER A 171 -5.01 4.92 -6.74
C SER A 171 -6.26 5.71 -6.40
N GLN A 172 -6.15 7.03 -6.27
CA GLN A 172 -7.26 7.89 -5.85
C GLN A 172 -8.36 8.05 -6.93
N GLN A 173 -8.18 7.45 -8.12
CA GLN A 173 -9.23 7.30 -9.13
C GLN A 173 -10.17 6.11 -8.82
N GLU A 174 -9.74 5.17 -7.98
CA GLU A 174 -10.57 4.04 -7.54
C GLU A 174 -11.61 4.50 -6.53
N GLY A 175 -12.88 4.16 -6.79
CA GLY A 175 -13.99 4.55 -5.91
C GLY A 175 -13.86 4.03 -4.48
N ASN A 176 -13.14 2.92 -4.29
CA ASN A 176 -12.84 2.34 -2.99
C ASN A 176 -12.11 3.32 -2.04
N ASP A 177 -11.25 4.18 -2.58
CA ASP A 177 -10.50 5.15 -1.77
C ASP A 177 -11.41 6.23 -1.20
N ALA A 178 -12.43 6.64 -1.95
CA ALA A 178 -13.47 7.54 -1.46
C ALA A 178 -14.28 6.90 -0.32
N GLU A 179 -14.53 5.59 -0.40
CA GLU A 179 -15.20 4.83 0.66
C GLU A 179 -14.31 4.75 1.91
N ALA A 180 -13.04 4.38 1.73
CA ALA A 180 -12.07 4.30 2.82
C ALA A 180 -11.83 5.67 3.48
N ALA A 181 -11.81 6.75 2.72
CA ALA A 181 -11.67 8.11 3.23
C ALA A 181 -12.79 8.47 4.21
N ARG A 182 -14.04 8.17 3.85
CA ARG A 182 -15.21 8.45 4.69
C ARG A 182 -15.17 7.64 5.98
N ILE A 183 -14.75 6.37 5.93
CA ILE A 183 -14.55 5.54 7.12
C ILE A 183 -13.48 6.15 8.03
N ALA A 184 -12.34 6.56 7.46
CA ALA A 184 -11.23 7.15 8.20
C ALA A 184 -11.65 8.44 8.90
N ALA A 185 -12.38 9.32 8.19
CA ALA A 185 -12.90 10.56 8.72
C ALA A 185 -13.95 10.32 9.82
N ALA A 186 -14.93 9.44 9.56
CA ALA A 186 -16.02 9.15 10.49
C ALA A 186 -15.52 8.58 11.83
N ASN A 187 -14.42 7.81 11.80
CA ASN A 187 -13.84 7.17 12.98
C ASN A 187 -12.61 7.91 13.55
N ASN A 188 -12.27 9.08 13.02
CA ASN A 188 -11.07 9.84 13.37
C ASN A 188 -9.78 8.98 13.39
N LEU A 189 -9.61 8.13 12.38
CA LEU A 189 -8.49 7.18 12.34
C LEU A 189 -7.17 7.88 12.06
N ARG A 190 -6.09 7.49 12.74
CA ARG A 190 -4.72 8.00 12.51
C ARG A 190 -4.04 7.41 11.27
N VAL A 191 -4.77 7.38 10.15
CA VAL A 191 -4.24 6.99 8.83
C VAL A 191 -3.57 8.19 8.18
N LYS A 192 -2.30 8.03 7.79
CA LYS A 192 -1.46 9.09 7.21
C LYS A 192 -1.13 8.73 5.78
N LEU A 193 -1.70 9.49 4.85
CA LEU A 193 -1.55 9.27 3.42
C LEU A 193 -0.40 10.11 2.86
N PHE A 194 0.39 9.52 1.98
CA PHE A 194 1.42 10.22 1.22
C PHE A 194 1.18 9.94 -0.25
N ILE A 195 0.52 10.88 -0.91
CA ILE A 195 0.01 10.74 -2.27
C ILE A 195 1.03 11.32 -3.24
N ASP A 196 1.59 10.44 -4.07
CA ASP A 196 2.41 10.85 -5.21
C ASP A 196 1.51 11.38 -6.33
N ASN A 197 1.44 12.70 -6.47
CA ASN A 197 0.69 13.40 -7.51
C ASN A 197 1.65 13.80 -8.63
N ASN A 198 1.98 12.82 -9.46
CA ASN A 198 3.02 12.95 -10.50
C ASN A 198 2.46 13.19 -11.92
N ASP A 199 1.13 13.19 -12.06
CA ASP A 199 0.36 13.42 -13.27
C ASP A 199 0.69 12.42 -14.40
N VAL A 200 1.01 11.16 -14.05
CA VAL A 200 1.29 10.10 -15.03
C VAL A 200 0.58 8.79 -14.67
N THR A 201 -0.19 8.26 -15.62
CA THR A 201 -0.67 6.88 -15.63
C THR A 201 -0.29 6.17 -16.93
N ILE A 202 -0.62 4.88 -17.05
CA ILE A 202 -0.49 4.13 -18.32
C ILE A 202 -1.24 4.83 -19.46
N ALA A 203 -2.38 5.46 -19.16
CA ALA A 203 -3.26 6.06 -20.16
C ALA A 203 -2.79 7.43 -20.65
N GLY A 204 -1.84 8.07 -19.96
CA GLY A 204 -1.46 9.46 -20.23
C GLY A 204 -1.39 10.31 -18.95
N HIS A 205 -1.60 11.60 -19.13
CA HIS A 205 -1.65 12.59 -18.04
C HIS A 205 -3.08 12.77 -17.54
N PRO A 206 -3.41 12.39 -16.28
CA PRO A 206 -4.73 12.64 -15.69
C PRO A 206 -5.24 14.07 -15.88
N SER A 207 -4.37 15.07 -15.79
CA SER A 207 -4.72 16.48 -16.02
C SER A 207 -5.34 16.76 -17.39
N GLU A 208 -5.06 15.94 -18.41
CA GLU A 208 -5.58 16.10 -19.77
C GLU A 208 -6.94 15.41 -19.99
N TYR A 209 -7.16 14.25 -19.38
CA TYR A 209 -8.35 13.41 -19.62
C TYR A 209 -9.34 13.34 -18.45
N LEU A 210 -8.94 13.67 -17.22
CA LEU A 210 -9.80 13.84 -16.04
C LEU A 210 -9.97 15.31 -15.69
N LYS A 211 -10.54 16.08 -16.63
CA LYS A 211 -10.73 17.53 -16.45
C LYS A 211 -11.56 17.83 -15.20
N GLY A 212 -11.02 18.68 -14.33
CA GLY A 212 -11.66 19.08 -13.08
C GLY A 212 -11.32 18.19 -11.88
N PHE A 213 -10.65 17.06 -12.09
CA PHE A 213 -10.05 16.28 -11.01
C PHE A 213 -8.84 17.03 -10.44
N GLU A 214 -8.83 17.22 -9.13
CA GLU A 214 -7.70 17.83 -8.43
C GLU A 214 -7.54 17.14 -7.09
N MET A 215 -6.34 16.64 -6.84
CA MET A 215 -6.08 15.67 -5.78
C MET A 215 -6.42 16.20 -4.39
N ALA A 216 -5.98 17.43 -4.08
CA ALA A 216 -6.19 18.02 -2.77
C ALA A 216 -7.69 18.24 -2.52
N ARG A 217 -8.40 18.86 -3.47
CA ARG A 217 -9.86 19.08 -3.38
C ARG A 217 -10.66 17.78 -3.27
N THR A 218 -10.26 16.72 -3.96
CA THR A 218 -10.93 15.41 -3.87
C THR A 218 -10.82 14.86 -2.45
N LEU A 219 -9.62 14.81 -1.88
CA LEU A 219 -9.38 14.33 -0.52
C LEU A 219 -10.04 15.20 0.55
N GLU A 220 -9.95 16.53 0.41
CA GLU A 220 -10.65 17.48 1.28
C GLU A 220 -12.17 17.28 1.23
N GLY A 221 -12.71 17.04 0.03
CA GLY A 221 -14.12 16.70 -0.18
C GLY A 221 -14.55 15.38 0.47
N HIS A 222 -13.61 14.50 0.82
CA HIS A 222 -13.85 13.28 1.61
C HIS A 222 -13.65 13.48 3.12
N GLY A 223 -13.34 14.70 3.57
CA GLY A 223 -13.15 15.02 4.98
C GLY A 223 -11.73 14.77 5.50
N ILE A 224 -10.75 14.63 4.61
CA ILE A 224 -9.34 14.42 4.97
C ILE A 224 -8.63 15.76 5.08
N LYS A 225 -7.81 15.93 6.12
CA LYS A 225 -6.90 17.09 6.22
C LYS A 225 -5.78 16.93 5.20
N VAL A 226 -5.64 17.89 4.29
CA VAL A 226 -4.61 17.85 3.24
C VAL A 226 -3.55 18.93 3.47
N VAL A 227 -2.30 18.58 3.14
CA VAL A 227 -1.17 19.51 2.99
C VAL A 227 -0.48 19.24 1.65
N SER A 228 -0.50 20.19 0.73
CA SER A 228 0.21 20.06 -0.54
C SER A 228 1.66 20.50 -0.43
N ALA A 229 2.57 19.74 -1.02
CA ALA A 229 4.00 20.03 -1.03
C ALA A 229 4.62 19.84 -2.42
N GLN A 230 5.82 20.38 -2.61
CA GLN A 230 6.68 20.06 -3.76
C GLN A 230 7.52 18.84 -3.41
N GLY A 231 7.32 17.72 -4.12
CA GLY A 231 7.88 16.42 -3.76
C GLY A 231 9.41 16.31 -3.86
N GLU A 232 10.04 17.17 -4.68
CA GLU A 232 11.49 17.19 -4.89
C GLU A 232 12.20 18.31 -4.10
N ASP A 233 11.46 19.08 -3.31
CA ASP A 233 12.01 20.13 -2.44
C ASP A 233 11.84 19.71 -0.98
N LEU A 234 12.96 19.30 -0.34
CA LEU A 234 12.95 18.90 1.06
C LEU A 234 12.51 20.02 2.02
N ASP A 235 12.68 21.30 1.66
CA ASP A 235 12.21 22.41 2.49
C ASP A 235 10.69 22.59 2.41
N SER A 236 10.05 22.10 1.34
CA SER A 236 8.60 22.05 1.20
C SER A 236 8.01 20.76 1.76
N LEU A 237 8.61 19.62 1.43
CA LEU A 237 8.08 18.29 1.73
C LEU A 237 8.19 17.94 3.22
N TYR A 238 9.37 18.14 3.82
CA TYR A 238 9.60 17.76 5.22
C TYR A 238 8.61 18.40 6.21
N PRO A 239 8.39 19.74 6.22
CA PRO A 239 7.41 20.34 7.13
C PRO A 239 5.98 19.87 6.85
N ALA A 240 5.61 19.58 5.60
CA ALA A 240 4.29 19.05 5.27
C ALA A 240 4.06 17.65 5.85
N ILE A 241 5.06 16.76 5.75
CA ILE A 241 5.01 15.44 6.39
C ILE A 241 4.97 15.60 7.91
N CYS A 242 5.75 16.50 8.51
CA CYS A 242 5.65 16.79 9.94
C CYS A 242 4.23 17.21 10.35
N GLU A 243 3.58 18.11 9.61
CA GLU A 243 2.20 18.55 9.89
C GLU A 243 1.23 17.36 9.86
N VAL A 244 1.30 16.53 8.82
CA VAL A 244 0.41 15.37 8.64
C VAL A 244 0.61 14.31 9.73
N ILE A 245 1.87 14.01 10.09
CA ILE A 245 2.19 13.05 11.16
C ILE A 245 1.69 13.52 12.53
N ASN A 246 1.71 14.84 12.80
CA ASN A 246 1.25 15.40 14.08
C ASN A 246 -0.26 15.70 14.13
N TYR A 247 -0.98 15.62 13.01
CA TYR A 247 -2.43 15.81 12.99
C TYR A 247 -3.14 14.68 13.77
N ASP A 248 -4.16 15.00 14.56
CA ASP A 248 -4.96 13.98 15.25
C ASP A 248 -6.18 13.62 14.40
N GLY A 249 -6.13 12.44 13.77
CA GLY A 249 -7.09 11.99 12.77
C GLY A 249 -6.46 11.71 11.40
N PRO A 250 -7.28 11.50 10.35
CA PRO A 250 -6.77 11.16 9.04
C PRO A 250 -6.25 12.40 8.31
N ALA A 251 -5.07 12.29 7.73
CA ALA A 251 -4.44 13.40 7.02
C ALA A 251 -3.56 12.90 5.87
N ALA A 252 -3.37 13.76 4.88
CA ALA A 252 -2.66 13.47 3.65
C ALA A 252 -1.64 14.53 3.29
N VAL A 253 -0.45 14.12 2.84
CA VAL A 253 0.41 14.96 2.02
C VAL A 253 0.12 14.67 0.56
N VAL A 254 -0.13 15.72 -0.23
CA VAL A 254 -0.18 15.63 -1.70
C VAL A 254 1.13 16.18 -2.25
N SER A 255 2.00 15.27 -2.68
CA SER A 255 3.33 15.60 -3.19
C SER A 255 3.28 15.82 -4.69
N ASN A 256 3.38 17.07 -5.11
CA ASN A 256 3.37 17.43 -6.53
C ASN A 256 4.78 17.31 -7.11
N ARG A 257 4.90 16.61 -8.23
CA ARG A 257 6.16 16.45 -8.99
C ARG A 257 5.84 16.03 -10.43
N LYS A 258 6.88 15.89 -11.25
CA LYS A 258 6.77 15.08 -12.48
C LYS A 258 7.27 13.68 -12.19
N MET A 259 6.68 12.67 -12.84
CA MET A 259 7.19 11.32 -12.75
C MET A 259 8.65 11.22 -13.21
N ALA A 260 9.49 10.48 -12.48
CA ALA A 260 10.90 10.28 -12.79
C ALA A 260 11.70 11.59 -12.96
N THR A 261 11.46 12.58 -12.07
CA THR A 261 12.14 13.87 -12.11
C THR A 261 13.67 13.71 -12.13
N GLY A 262 14.34 14.38 -13.06
CA GLY A 262 15.80 14.31 -13.21
C GLY A 262 16.33 13.14 -14.06
N ILE A 263 15.47 12.20 -14.49
CA ILE A 263 15.88 11.14 -15.43
C ILE A 263 15.71 11.62 -16.86
N GLU A 264 16.83 11.97 -17.49
CA GLU A 264 16.85 12.48 -18.86
C GLU A 264 16.20 11.52 -19.86
N GLY A 265 15.22 12.02 -20.61
CA GLY A 265 14.52 11.30 -21.67
C GLY A 265 13.21 10.63 -21.22
N ILE A 266 12.95 10.48 -19.92
CA ILE A 266 11.70 9.91 -19.40
C ILE A 266 10.99 10.77 -18.35
N GLU A 267 11.58 11.87 -17.87
CA GLU A 267 10.92 12.80 -16.95
C GLU A 267 9.55 13.26 -17.49
N GLY A 268 8.51 13.04 -16.68
CA GLY A 268 7.13 13.38 -16.99
C GLY A 268 6.59 12.67 -18.22
N GLN A 269 7.17 11.56 -18.66
CA GLN A 269 6.66 10.75 -19.78
C GLN A 269 5.95 9.51 -19.25
N THR A 270 4.92 9.04 -19.96
CA THR A 270 4.21 7.78 -19.62
C THR A 270 5.14 6.57 -19.64
N SER A 271 6.20 6.60 -20.44
CA SER A 271 7.22 5.55 -20.47
C SER A 271 8.00 5.40 -19.16
N ALA A 272 7.97 6.39 -18.27
CA ALA A 272 8.54 6.29 -16.92
C ALA A 272 7.70 5.42 -15.96
N HIS A 273 6.44 5.15 -16.32
CA HIS A 273 5.59 4.22 -15.58
C HIS A 273 6.13 2.79 -15.63
N ASP A 274 6.64 2.40 -16.80
CA ASP A 274 7.21 1.09 -17.03
C ASP A 274 8.62 0.93 -16.40
N VAL A 275 9.20 -0.24 -16.62
CA VAL A 275 10.58 -0.53 -16.24
C VAL A 275 11.53 0.33 -17.06
N ILE A 276 12.49 0.96 -16.39
CA ILE A 276 13.51 1.76 -17.06
C ILE A 276 14.36 0.88 -18.00
N LYS A 277 14.60 1.40 -19.21
CA LYS A 277 15.47 0.71 -20.19
C LYS A 277 16.92 0.74 -19.72
N VAL A 278 17.67 -0.31 -20.04
CA VAL A 278 19.06 -0.51 -19.59
C VAL A 278 19.98 0.64 -20.03
N ASP A 279 19.81 1.17 -21.24
CA ASP A 279 20.59 2.30 -21.75
C ASP A 279 20.33 3.59 -20.96
N VAL A 280 19.07 3.87 -20.63
CA VAL A 280 18.68 5.02 -19.80
C VAL A 280 19.22 4.86 -18.37
N ALA A 281 19.10 3.65 -17.78
CA ALA A 281 19.64 3.34 -16.46
C ALA A 281 21.16 3.52 -16.41
N ARG A 282 21.90 3.01 -17.41
CA ARG A 282 23.36 3.19 -17.51
C ARG A 282 23.74 4.67 -17.61
N LYS A 283 23.02 5.45 -18.41
CA LYS A 283 23.26 6.89 -18.54
C LYS A 283 23.04 7.63 -17.21
N TYR A 284 21.96 7.30 -16.51
CA TYR A 284 21.66 7.84 -15.18
C TYR A 284 22.79 7.49 -14.19
N LEU A 285 23.11 6.20 -14.03
CA LEU A 285 24.12 5.74 -13.06
C LEU A 285 25.53 6.25 -13.41
N THR A 286 25.88 6.37 -14.69
CA THR A 286 27.18 6.97 -15.08
C THR A 286 27.28 8.42 -14.62
N LYS A 287 26.22 9.22 -14.73
CA LYS A 287 26.19 10.61 -14.20
C LYS A 287 26.30 10.66 -12.68
N ARG A 288 25.85 9.60 -11.99
CA ARG A 288 25.96 9.43 -10.53
C ARG A 288 27.35 8.93 -10.09
N GLY A 289 28.23 8.57 -11.03
CA GLY A 289 29.63 8.19 -10.75
C GLY A 289 29.93 6.70 -10.81
N TYR A 290 28.98 5.85 -11.20
CA TYR A 290 29.20 4.41 -11.36
C TYR A 290 30.01 4.11 -12.64
N THR A 291 31.01 3.23 -12.54
CA THR A 291 31.89 2.90 -13.68
C THR A 291 31.26 1.89 -14.63
N PRO A 292 31.70 1.82 -15.91
CA PRO A 292 31.24 0.80 -16.86
C PRO A 292 31.37 -0.63 -16.33
N GLU A 293 32.44 -0.93 -15.58
CA GLU A 293 32.68 -2.24 -14.98
C GLU A 293 31.65 -2.57 -13.90
N GLN A 294 31.29 -1.61 -13.06
CA GLN A 294 30.22 -1.78 -12.06
C GLN A 294 28.86 -2.00 -12.71
N LEU A 295 28.65 -1.51 -13.94
CA LEU A 295 27.40 -1.65 -14.69
C LEU A 295 27.40 -2.83 -15.67
N ALA A 296 28.50 -3.58 -15.80
CA ALA A 296 28.64 -4.69 -16.75
C ALA A 296 27.74 -5.90 -16.41
N PHE A 297 27.15 -5.95 -15.22
CA PHE A 297 26.23 -7.02 -14.83
C PHE A 297 24.97 -7.07 -15.71
N TYR A 298 24.54 -5.94 -16.30
CA TYR A 298 23.39 -5.93 -17.22
C TYR A 298 23.62 -6.83 -18.44
N ASP A 299 24.86 -6.92 -18.93
CA ASP A 299 25.19 -7.67 -20.15
C ASP A 299 25.16 -9.19 -19.93
N GLN A 300 25.17 -9.61 -18.66
CA GLN A 300 25.11 -11.01 -18.25
C GLN A 300 23.67 -11.52 -18.14
N ILE A 301 22.69 -10.62 -18.14
CA ILE A 301 21.26 -10.96 -18.00
C ILE A 301 20.69 -11.27 -19.39
N LYS A 302 20.12 -12.46 -19.55
CA LYS A 302 19.51 -12.92 -20.82
C LYS A 302 18.01 -13.17 -20.65
N PRO A 303 17.19 -12.94 -21.69
CA PRO A 303 15.78 -13.34 -21.67
C PRO A 303 15.61 -14.85 -21.49
N GLY A 304 14.73 -15.24 -20.58
CA GLY A 304 14.34 -16.65 -20.33
C GLY A 304 12.96 -16.97 -20.94
N ARG A 305 12.68 -18.25 -21.21
CA ARG A 305 11.33 -18.74 -21.56
C ARG A 305 10.76 -19.53 -20.37
N ASP A 306 9.51 -19.26 -20.00
CA ASP A 306 8.79 -20.00 -18.96
C ASP A 306 7.99 -21.16 -19.57
N PRO A 307 8.25 -22.43 -19.21
CA PRO A 307 7.57 -23.60 -19.78
C PRO A 307 6.28 -24.05 -19.06
N HIS A 308 5.82 -23.38 -18.00
CA HIS A 308 4.72 -23.90 -17.16
C HIS A 308 3.29 -23.73 -17.76
N GLN A 309 2.41 -24.73 -17.55
CA GLN A 309 0.96 -24.70 -17.84
C GLN A 309 0.14 -24.82 -16.54
N TYR A 310 -0.93 -24.04 -16.38
CA TYR A 310 -1.79 -24.01 -15.19
C TYR A 310 -3.13 -24.78 -15.40
N LEU A 311 -3.67 -25.44 -14.35
CA LEU A 311 -4.90 -26.27 -14.34
C LEU A 311 -5.86 -25.95 -13.17
N GLY A 312 -7.18 -25.90 -13.44
CA GLY A 312 -8.27 -26.54 -12.64
C GLY A 312 -9.16 -25.73 -11.66
N SER A 313 -10.46 -26.10 -11.56
CA SER A 313 -11.40 -25.86 -10.40
C SER A 313 -12.61 -26.85 -10.41
N THR A 314 -13.15 -27.23 -9.23
CA THR A 314 -14.23 -28.24 -8.98
C THR A 314 -15.57 -27.64 -8.47
N LYS A 315 -16.58 -28.45 -8.06
CA LYS A 315 -18.04 -28.15 -8.12
C LYS A 315 -18.94 -28.32 -6.85
N ASP A 316 -18.45 -28.50 -5.62
CA ASP A 316 -19.33 -28.88 -4.49
C ASP A 316 -19.75 -27.74 -3.54
N GLU A 317 -21.03 -27.72 -3.10
CA GLU A 317 -21.59 -26.78 -2.11
C GLU A 317 -22.62 -27.42 -1.14
N GLY A 318 -22.80 -26.82 0.05
CA GLY A 318 -23.79 -27.19 1.10
C GLY A 318 -24.23 -25.98 1.97
N ALA A 319 -25.34 -26.10 2.73
CA ALA A 319 -26.09 -24.96 3.28
C ALA A 319 -25.96 -24.70 4.80
N ASN A 320 -25.33 -23.58 5.19
CA ASN A 320 -25.02 -23.18 6.59
C ASN A 320 -25.96 -22.11 7.21
N ARG A 321 -27.05 -21.77 6.54
CA ARG A 321 -27.76 -20.48 6.71
C ARG A 321 -28.55 -20.23 8.01
N VAL A 322 -28.74 -21.20 8.90
CA VAL A 322 -29.60 -21.01 10.11
C VAL A 322 -28.78 -20.87 11.41
N ILE A 323 -27.50 -21.26 11.40
CA ILE A 323 -26.67 -21.36 12.62
C ILE A 323 -25.90 -20.06 12.91
N PHE A 324 -25.69 -19.22 11.89
CA PHE A 324 -24.72 -18.13 11.94
C PHE A 324 -25.05 -16.99 12.94
N GLY A 325 -26.27 -16.46 12.90
CA GLY A 325 -26.66 -15.33 13.77
C GLY A 325 -26.73 -15.70 15.24
N GLU A 326 -27.11 -16.95 15.55
CA GLU A 326 -27.13 -17.48 16.92
C GLU A 326 -25.72 -17.83 17.40
N ALA A 327 -24.83 -18.31 16.51
CA ALA A 327 -23.44 -18.64 16.84
C ALA A 327 -22.56 -17.41 17.09
N VAL A 328 -22.73 -16.32 16.34
CA VAL A 328 -21.97 -15.08 16.57
C VAL A 328 -22.37 -14.45 17.91
N ASN A 329 -23.67 -14.40 18.20
CA ASN A 329 -24.15 -13.91 19.50
C ASN A 329 -23.70 -14.83 20.65
N SER A 330 -23.72 -16.15 20.50
CA SER A 330 -23.28 -17.07 21.56
C SER A 330 -21.79 -16.96 21.88
N VAL A 331 -20.96 -16.57 20.91
CA VAL A 331 -19.54 -16.26 21.15
C VAL A 331 -19.38 -14.90 21.82
N LEU A 332 -20.03 -13.85 21.30
CA LEU A 332 -19.96 -12.50 21.87
C LEU A 332 -20.49 -12.43 23.30
N ASP A 333 -21.56 -13.18 23.62
CA ASP A 333 -22.18 -13.24 24.95
C ASP A 333 -21.25 -13.87 26.02
N THR A 334 -20.13 -14.48 25.62
CA THR A 334 -19.11 -15.04 26.54
C THR A 334 -17.93 -14.09 26.81
N LEU A 335 -17.86 -12.96 26.11
CA LEU A 335 -16.76 -11.98 26.21
C LEU A 335 -17.18 -10.78 27.07
N SER A 336 -16.25 -10.18 27.80
CA SER A 336 -16.50 -8.84 28.38
C SER A 336 -16.54 -7.79 27.26
N LYS A 337 -17.13 -6.63 27.53
CA LYS A 337 -17.18 -5.54 26.55
C LYS A 337 -15.79 -5.11 26.06
N GLU A 338 -14.82 -5.02 26.97
CA GLU A 338 -13.45 -4.64 26.63
C GLU A 338 -12.77 -5.70 25.73
N GLU A 339 -13.04 -6.98 25.99
CA GLU A 339 -12.52 -8.11 25.22
C GLU A 339 -13.18 -8.20 23.83
N ALA A 340 -14.49 -7.92 23.75
CA ALA A 340 -15.25 -7.90 22.50
C ALA A 340 -14.76 -6.80 21.56
N VAL A 341 -14.59 -5.57 22.05
CA VAL A 341 -14.05 -4.43 21.28
C VAL A 341 -12.63 -4.68 20.77
N ARG A 342 -11.82 -5.43 21.53
CA ARG A 342 -10.47 -5.80 21.12
C ARG A 342 -10.48 -6.83 19.98
N ARG A 343 -11.43 -7.75 19.98
CA ARG A 343 -11.38 -8.98 19.17
C ARG A 343 -12.34 -9.01 17.98
N VAL A 344 -13.42 -8.24 17.97
CA VAL A 344 -14.45 -8.33 16.93
C VAL A 344 -14.83 -6.95 16.45
N MET A 345 -14.96 -6.79 15.12
CA MET A 345 -15.47 -5.57 14.50
C MET A 345 -16.48 -5.92 13.41
N VAL A 346 -17.68 -5.37 13.51
CA VAL A 346 -18.81 -5.59 12.60
C VAL A 346 -19.03 -4.32 11.77
N ILE A 347 -18.80 -4.40 10.47
CA ILE A 347 -19.00 -3.27 9.55
C ILE A 347 -20.22 -3.53 8.67
N ASP A 348 -21.21 -2.63 8.74
CA ASP A 348 -22.44 -2.71 7.95
C ASP A 348 -22.41 -1.76 6.74
N SER A 349 -22.96 -2.25 5.64
CA SER A 349 -23.09 -1.50 4.38
C SER A 349 -24.47 -0.85 4.20
N ASP A 350 -25.04 -0.31 5.27
CA ASP A 350 -26.40 0.26 5.31
C ASP A 350 -27.51 -0.77 5.00
N LEU A 351 -27.29 -2.02 5.42
CA LEU A 351 -28.19 -3.15 5.16
C LEU A 351 -28.57 -3.89 6.44
N GLU A 352 -28.25 -3.36 7.62
CA GLU A 352 -28.37 -4.09 8.89
C GLU A 352 -29.76 -4.70 9.17
N GLY A 353 -30.83 -4.03 8.71
CA GLY A 353 -32.22 -4.49 8.84
C GLY A 353 -32.57 -5.68 7.93
N SER A 354 -31.74 -5.96 6.92
CA SER A 354 -31.97 -6.96 5.87
C SER A 354 -30.94 -8.10 5.89
N THR A 355 -29.79 -7.91 6.54
CA THR A 355 -28.69 -8.90 6.61
C THR A 355 -28.57 -9.58 7.97
N GLY A 356 -29.41 -9.21 8.94
CA GLY A 356 -29.41 -9.79 10.28
C GLY A 356 -28.44 -9.14 11.27
N LEU A 357 -27.66 -8.14 10.84
CA LEU A 357 -26.72 -7.41 11.70
C LEU A 357 -27.40 -6.52 12.75
N LYS A 358 -28.67 -6.13 12.55
CA LYS A 358 -29.46 -5.34 13.51
C LYS A 358 -29.49 -5.94 14.92
N SER A 359 -29.51 -7.27 15.02
CA SER A 359 -29.51 -7.96 16.32
C SER A 359 -28.19 -7.78 17.08
N ILE A 360 -27.07 -7.76 16.36
CA ILE A 360 -25.73 -7.54 16.90
C ILE A 360 -25.57 -6.07 17.28
N HIS A 361 -25.95 -5.13 16.41
CA HIS A 361 -25.92 -3.70 16.72
C HIS A 361 -26.74 -3.35 17.97
N THR A 362 -27.93 -3.97 18.13
CA THR A 362 -28.79 -3.73 19.29
C THR A 362 -28.18 -4.27 20.60
N LYS A 363 -27.50 -5.42 20.57
CA LYS A 363 -26.95 -6.08 21.76
C LYS A 363 -25.53 -5.61 22.12
N HIS A 364 -24.70 -5.38 21.12
CA HIS A 364 -23.26 -5.12 21.23
C HIS A 364 -22.87 -3.90 20.36
N PRO A 365 -23.44 -2.70 20.60
CA PRO A 365 -23.19 -1.53 19.77
C PRO A 365 -21.71 -1.10 19.77
N GLU A 366 -20.94 -1.46 20.79
CA GLU A 366 -19.52 -1.10 20.92
C GLU A 366 -18.60 -1.74 19.87
N VAL A 367 -19.03 -2.83 19.20
CA VAL A 367 -18.28 -3.48 18.12
C VAL A 367 -18.82 -3.17 16.72
N PHE A 368 -19.85 -2.33 16.62
CA PHE A 368 -20.58 -2.08 15.39
C PHE A 368 -20.18 -0.75 14.74
N VAL A 369 -19.89 -0.77 13.44
CA VAL A 369 -19.52 0.41 12.65
C VAL A 369 -20.54 0.61 11.52
N PRO A 370 -21.43 1.61 11.61
CA PRO A 370 -22.28 2.00 10.49
C PRO A 370 -21.44 2.69 9.42
N SER A 371 -21.45 2.17 8.19
CA SER A 371 -20.48 2.56 7.17
C SER A 371 -21.09 2.87 5.79
N GLY A 372 -22.41 3.04 5.70
CA GLY A 372 -23.08 3.47 4.46
C GLY A 372 -23.00 2.45 3.30
N VAL A 373 -23.57 2.79 2.14
CA VAL A 373 -23.59 1.93 0.94
C VAL A 373 -22.23 1.94 0.23
N MET A 374 -21.27 1.20 0.80
CA MET A 374 -19.85 1.22 0.44
C MET A 374 -19.23 -0.17 0.54
N GLU A 375 -19.77 -1.15 -0.18
CA GLU A 375 -19.48 -2.58 0.01
C GLU A 375 -17.99 -2.92 -0.09
N ARG A 376 -17.26 -2.25 -0.98
CA ARG A 376 -15.84 -2.56 -1.27
C ARG A 376 -14.92 -2.08 -0.15
N GLY A 377 -15.09 -0.83 0.27
CA GLY A 377 -14.39 -0.22 1.38
C GLY A 377 -14.74 -0.89 2.70
N ASN A 378 -16.03 -1.18 2.92
CA ASN A 378 -16.52 -1.85 4.12
C ASN A 378 -15.98 -3.28 4.26
N PHE A 379 -15.97 -4.05 3.16
CA PHE A 379 -15.37 -5.39 3.18
C PHE A 379 -13.87 -5.31 3.47
N SER A 380 -13.15 -4.44 2.76
CA SER A 380 -11.70 -4.29 2.91
C SER A 380 -11.31 -3.87 4.34
N ALA A 381 -12.10 -2.98 4.96
CA ALA A 381 -11.90 -2.56 6.34
C ALA A 381 -12.15 -3.69 7.35
N ALA A 382 -13.19 -4.50 7.15
CA ALA A 382 -13.43 -5.67 7.98
C ALA A 382 -12.28 -6.66 7.85
N ALA A 383 -11.81 -6.92 6.63
CA ALA A 383 -10.67 -7.80 6.39
C ALA A 383 -9.38 -7.30 7.03
N GLY A 384 -9.08 -6.00 6.88
CA GLY A 384 -7.89 -5.39 7.49
C GLY A 384 -7.85 -5.50 9.01
N PHE A 385 -8.99 -5.45 9.69
CA PHE A 385 -9.05 -5.65 11.14
C PHE A 385 -8.55 -7.04 11.57
N GLY A 386 -8.83 -8.06 10.77
CA GLY A 386 -8.36 -9.43 11.00
C GLY A 386 -6.91 -9.69 10.59
N PHE A 387 -6.26 -8.76 9.89
CA PHE A 387 -4.91 -8.94 9.36
C PHE A 387 -3.85 -9.14 10.44
N GLN A 388 -2.96 -10.13 10.22
CA GLN A 388 -1.84 -10.52 11.11
C GLN A 388 -2.23 -10.72 12.59
N SER A 389 -3.51 -10.98 12.85
CA SER A 389 -4.00 -11.15 14.21
C SER A 389 -3.80 -12.57 14.75
N ASN A 390 -3.38 -13.53 13.92
CA ASN A 390 -3.29 -14.96 14.28
C ASN A 390 -4.59 -15.51 14.92
N GLY A 391 -5.75 -14.98 14.51
CA GLY A 391 -7.07 -15.35 15.04
C GLY A 391 -7.49 -14.56 16.29
N GLU A 392 -6.70 -13.59 16.75
CA GLU A 392 -7.08 -12.71 17.86
C GLU A 392 -8.15 -11.67 17.47
N ARG A 393 -8.18 -11.26 16.19
CA ARG A 393 -9.13 -10.27 15.67
C ARG A 393 -9.92 -10.84 14.49
N GLN A 394 -11.24 -10.62 14.50
CA GLN A 394 -12.16 -11.08 13.49
C GLN A 394 -12.98 -9.92 12.94
N GLY A 395 -12.79 -9.60 11.66
CA GLY A 395 -13.71 -8.74 10.94
C GLY A 395 -14.99 -9.47 10.57
N VAL A 396 -16.13 -8.80 10.70
CA VAL A 396 -17.42 -9.28 10.26
C VAL A 396 -18.01 -8.27 9.28
N PHE A 397 -18.39 -8.75 8.10
CA PHE A 397 -18.97 -7.95 7.03
C PHE A 397 -20.26 -8.61 6.54
N SER A 398 -21.24 -7.81 6.12
CA SER A 398 -22.42 -8.34 5.43
C SER A 398 -22.89 -7.45 4.30
N THR A 399 -23.43 -8.06 3.25
CA THR A 399 -24.14 -7.39 2.16
C THR A 399 -25.12 -8.35 1.48
N PHE A 400 -25.83 -7.92 0.44
CA PHE A 400 -26.64 -8.82 -0.38
C PHE A 400 -25.78 -9.66 -1.32
N SER A 401 -26.19 -10.90 -1.59
CA SER A 401 -25.52 -11.78 -2.56
C SER A 401 -25.47 -11.15 -3.96
N ALA A 402 -26.45 -10.32 -4.32
CA ALA A 402 -26.44 -9.57 -5.56
C ALA A 402 -25.27 -8.56 -5.63
N PHE A 403 -24.81 -8.04 -4.50
CA PHE A 403 -23.71 -7.08 -4.42
C PHE A 403 -22.35 -7.77 -4.24
N LEU A 404 -22.31 -9.11 -4.20
CA LEU A 404 -21.08 -9.88 -4.11
C LEU A 404 -20.15 -9.58 -5.29
N GLU A 405 -20.72 -9.37 -6.48
CA GLU A 405 -19.98 -8.97 -7.69
C GLU A 405 -19.17 -7.68 -7.51
N MET A 406 -19.59 -6.79 -6.61
CA MET A 406 -18.86 -5.56 -6.33
C MET A 406 -17.56 -5.80 -5.56
N ILE A 407 -17.44 -6.91 -4.82
CA ILE A 407 -16.35 -7.13 -3.85
C ILE A 407 -15.44 -8.34 -4.16
N ILE A 408 -15.60 -8.98 -5.32
CA ILE A 408 -14.81 -10.16 -5.72
C ILE A 408 -13.30 -9.87 -5.66
N SER A 409 -12.90 -8.66 -6.06
CA SER A 409 -11.50 -8.26 -6.06
C SER A 409 -10.94 -8.13 -4.64
N GLU A 410 -11.74 -7.62 -3.72
CA GLU A 410 -11.43 -7.35 -2.32
C GLU A 410 -11.32 -8.66 -1.55
N ILE A 411 -12.23 -9.62 -1.81
CA ILE A 411 -12.15 -10.99 -1.29
C ILE A 411 -10.84 -11.64 -1.71
N THR A 412 -10.46 -11.50 -2.99
CA THR A 412 -9.22 -12.06 -3.52
C THR A 412 -8.00 -11.47 -2.83
N MET A 413 -7.93 -10.14 -2.71
CA MET A 413 -6.81 -9.46 -2.03
C MET A 413 -6.75 -9.77 -0.54
N SER A 414 -7.90 -9.90 0.13
CA SER A 414 -7.96 -10.26 1.55
C SER A 414 -7.45 -11.69 1.80
N ARG A 415 -7.78 -12.62 0.90
CA ARG A 415 -7.24 -13.99 0.93
C ARG A 415 -5.72 -14.00 0.72
N LEU A 416 -5.21 -13.23 -0.23
CA LEU A 416 -3.76 -13.09 -0.48
C LEU A 416 -3.02 -12.43 0.70
N ASN A 417 -3.72 -11.65 1.52
CA ASN A 417 -3.20 -11.05 2.74
C ASN A 417 -3.42 -11.93 3.99
N GLN A 418 -4.00 -13.13 3.85
CA GLN A 418 -4.35 -13.98 5.00
C GLN A 418 -5.19 -13.24 6.07
N CYS A 419 -6.02 -12.29 5.63
CA CYS A 419 -6.93 -11.55 6.51
C CYS A 419 -8.00 -12.49 7.07
N SER A 420 -8.33 -12.34 8.36
CA SER A 420 -9.49 -13.03 8.94
C SER A 420 -10.76 -12.18 8.81
N VAL A 421 -11.60 -12.51 7.82
CA VAL A 421 -12.90 -11.86 7.60
C VAL A 421 -14.00 -12.89 7.49
N LEU A 422 -15.10 -12.63 8.18
CA LEU A 422 -16.31 -13.44 8.16
C LEU A 422 -17.37 -12.64 7.42
N SER A 423 -17.77 -13.13 6.24
CA SER A 423 -18.70 -12.42 5.37
C SER A 423 -20.03 -13.15 5.25
N GLN A 424 -21.12 -12.42 5.40
CA GLN A 424 -22.48 -12.92 5.20
C GLN A 424 -23.09 -12.27 3.96
N PHE A 425 -23.50 -13.10 2.99
CA PHE A 425 -24.19 -12.66 1.77
C PHE A 425 -25.66 -13.09 1.81
N ALA A 426 -26.56 -12.14 2.03
CA ALA A 426 -28.00 -12.42 2.13
C ALA A 426 -28.69 -12.41 0.74
N ILE A 427 -29.54 -13.40 0.47
CA ILE A 427 -30.27 -13.50 -0.81
C ILE A 427 -31.42 -12.48 -0.83
N PHE A 428 -31.51 -11.70 -1.91
CA PHE A 428 -32.71 -10.96 -2.27
C PHE A 428 -33.72 -11.95 -2.86
N SER A 429 -34.97 -11.99 -2.37
CA SER A 429 -36.05 -12.69 -3.07
C SER A 429 -36.40 -11.93 -4.35
N LEU A 430 -35.62 -12.14 -5.41
CA LEU A 430 -35.97 -11.73 -6.76
C LEU A 430 -37.11 -12.64 -7.24
N ILE A 431 -38.36 -12.18 -7.08
CA ILE A 431 -39.44 -12.63 -7.95
C ILE A 431 -39.13 -12.01 -9.32
N LEU A 432 -38.38 -12.74 -10.14
CA LEU A 432 -38.32 -12.48 -11.57
C LEU A 432 -39.71 -12.81 -12.12
N GLY A 433 -40.46 -11.78 -12.50
CA GLY A 433 -41.73 -11.88 -13.22
C GLY A 433 -41.50 -12.10 -14.70
#